data_AF-A0A954X4J7-F1
#
_entry.id   AF-A0A954X4J7-F1
#
_cell.length_a   1.000
_cell.length_b   1.000
_cell.length_c   1.000
_cell.angle_alpha   90.00
_cell.angle_beta   90.00
_cell.angle_gamma   90.00
#
_symmetry.space_group_name_H-M   'P 1'
#
loop_
_entity.id
_entity.type
_entity.pdbx_description
1 polymer ?
#
loop_
_entity_poly.entity_id
_entity_poly.type
_entity_poly.pdbx_seq_one_letter_code
_entity_poly.pdbx_strand_id
1 'polypeptide(L)'
;MLRILGGLIVGLVAGSVVNMLIVILSMSMYPPPPGLDYSDTTAFQAYIASLPTAAFGLVFLAHAGGTFAASLVAAVIARQRFLILGATLGVWFFFGGLYNVLVLPAPPWFEILDLVAYLPCSLAGAKLGHAFVGKITSPPSRTESPVSEA
;
A
#
# COMPACT_ATOMS: atom_id res chain seq x y z
N MET A 1 -21.27 5.58 -8.29
CA MET A 1 -21.00 6.02 -6.90
C MET A 1 -20.75 4.83 -5.97
N LEU A 2 -21.61 3.80 -5.92
CA LEU A 2 -21.40 2.62 -5.06
C LEU A 2 -20.04 1.91 -5.28
N ARG A 3 -19.62 1.71 -6.53
CA ARG A 3 -18.29 1.13 -6.85
C ARG A 3 -17.11 1.99 -6.40
N ILE A 4 -17.27 3.31 -6.37
CA ILE A 4 -16.22 4.24 -5.93
C ILE A 4 -16.08 4.15 -4.41
N LEU A 5 -17.18 4.28 -3.67
CA LEU A 5 -17.17 4.18 -2.21
C LEU A 5 -16.76 2.78 -1.75
N GLY A 6 -17.31 1.74 -2.36
CA GLY A 6 -16.93 0.36 -2.09
C GLY A 6 -15.46 0.09 -2.41
N GLY A 7 -14.96 0.60 -3.54
CA GLY A 7 -13.55 0.49 -3.90
C GLY A 7 -12.62 1.20 -2.90
N LEU A 8 -13.01 2.38 -2.41
CA LEU A 8 -12.24 3.11 -1.40
C LEU A 8 -12.16 2.31 -0.08
N ILE A 9 -13.29 1.81 0.42
CA ILE A 9 -13.35 1.07 1.68
C ILE A 9 -12.60 -0.27 1.56
N VAL A 10 -12.90 -1.06 0.53
CA VAL A 10 -12.27 -2.37 0.34
C VAL A 10 -10.77 -2.21 0.05
N GLY A 11 -10.38 -1.19 -0.72
CA GLY A 11 -8.97 -0.85 -0.93
C GLY A 11 -8.26 -0.51 0.37
N LEU A 12 -8.83 0.39 1.18
CA LEU A 12 -8.25 0.74 2.48
C LEU A 12 -8.03 -0.51 3.36
N VAL A 13 -9.06 -1.35 3.49
CA VAL A 13 -8.98 -2.60 4.27
C VAL A 13 -7.91 -3.53 3.71
N ALA A 14 -7.89 -3.76 2.39
CA ALA A 14 -6.92 -4.65 1.77
C ALA A 14 -5.47 -4.17 1.98
N GLY A 15 -5.22 -2.86 1.83
CA GLY A 15 -3.91 -2.29 2.08
C GLY A 15 -3.48 -2.39 3.54
N SER A 16 -4.40 -2.12 4.47
CA SER A 16 -4.13 -2.29 5.91
C SER A 16 -3.83 -3.73 6.27
N VAL A 17 -4.53 -4.71 5.67
CA VAL A 17 -4.23 -6.14 5.87
C VAL A 17 -2.85 -6.48 5.34
N VAL A 18 -2.50 -6.07 4.11
CA VAL A 18 -1.16 -6.32 3.53
C VAL A 18 -0.06 -5.69 4.40
N ASN A 19 -0.25 -4.44 4.83
CA ASN A 19 0.67 -3.78 5.75
C ASN A 19 0.85 -4.59 7.03
N MET A 20 -0.27 -4.95 7.69
CA MET A 20 -0.22 -5.69 8.96
C MET A 20 0.45 -7.05 8.83
N LEU A 21 0.22 -7.78 7.74
CA LEU A 21 0.89 -9.06 7.50
C LEU A 21 2.41 -8.91 7.41
N ILE A 22 2.90 -7.86 6.74
CA ILE A 22 4.34 -7.59 6.63
C ILE A 22 4.91 -7.10 7.98
N VAL A 23 4.16 -6.30 8.74
CA VAL A 23 4.54 -5.89 10.09
C VAL A 23 4.63 -7.09 11.03
N ILE A 24 3.67 -8.02 11.00
CA ILE A 24 3.71 -9.26 11.79
C ILE A 24 4.93 -10.08 11.43
N LEU A 25 5.26 -10.20 10.14
CA LEU A 25 6.49 -10.85 9.71
C LEU A 25 7.73 -10.16 10.29
N SER A 26 7.79 -8.82 10.25
CA SER A 26 8.88 -8.05 10.87
C SER A 26 9.00 -8.32 12.36
N MET A 27 7.88 -8.31 13.11
CA MET A 27 7.87 -8.61 14.54
C MET A 27 8.23 -10.07 14.86
N SER A 28 8.02 -11.00 13.92
CA SER A 28 8.48 -12.39 14.10
C SER A 28 10.00 -12.53 13.94
N MET A 29 10.62 -11.69 13.10
CA MET A 29 12.07 -11.68 12.86
C MET A 29 12.82 -10.84 13.89
N TYR A 30 12.20 -9.76 14.34
CA TYR A 30 12.71 -8.82 15.34
C TYR A 30 11.66 -8.71 16.44
N PRO A 31 11.64 -9.64 17.41
CA PRO A 31 10.59 -9.68 18.41
C PRO A 31 10.74 -8.56 19.45
N PRO A 32 9.62 -7.98 19.91
CA PRO A 32 9.61 -7.04 21.01
C PRO A 32 10.01 -7.71 22.34
N PRO A 33 10.53 -6.93 23.32
CA PRO A 33 10.77 -7.43 24.66
C PRO A 33 9.51 -8.04 25.30
N PRO A 34 9.64 -9.12 26.10
CA PRO A 34 8.51 -9.71 26.81
C PRO A 34 7.79 -8.68 27.68
N GLY A 35 6.46 -8.62 27.56
CA GLY A 35 5.63 -7.71 28.35
C GLY A 35 5.72 -6.24 27.94
N LEU A 36 6.26 -5.92 26.75
CA LEU A 36 6.21 -4.57 26.20
C LEU A 36 4.77 -4.06 26.13
N ASP A 37 4.49 -2.98 26.86
CA ASP A 37 3.24 -2.25 26.74
C ASP A 37 3.34 -1.23 25.61
N TYR A 38 2.57 -1.45 24.53
CA TYR A 38 2.54 -0.54 23.38
C TYR A 38 1.85 0.80 23.67
N SER A 39 1.18 0.93 24.82
CA SER A 39 0.64 2.21 25.29
C SER A 39 1.68 3.04 26.06
N ASP A 40 2.77 2.43 26.52
CA ASP A 40 3.95 3.14 27.03
C ASP A 40 4.80 3.62 25.85
N THR A 41 4.63 4.89 25.52
CA THR A 41 5.35 5.53 24.41
C THR A 41 6.86 5.50 24.60
N THR A 42 7.36 5.59 25.84
CA THR A 42 8.81 5.61 26.11
C THR A 42 9.42 4.23 25.88
N ALA A 43 8.80 3.19 26.45
CA ALA A 43 9.24 1.81 26.26
C ALA A 43 9.15 1.39 24.78
N PHE A 44 8.08 1.80 24.08
CA PHE A 44 7.91 1.51 22.67
C PHE A 44 8.97 2.20 21.80
N GLN A 45 9.25 3.48 22.03
CA GLN A 45 10.31 4.21 21.32
C GLN A 45 11.70 3.59 21.55
N ALA A 46 12.01 3.16 22.78
CA ALA A 46 13.28 2.50 23.08
C ALA A 46 13.42 1.17 22.32
N TYR A 47 12.33 0.41 22.19
CA TYR A 47 12.31 -0.79 21.36
C TYR A 47 12.57 -0.46 19.88
N ILE A 48 11.86 0.52 19.31
CA ILE A 48 12.07 0.92 17.91
C ILE A 48 13.52 1.39 17.68
N ALA A 49 14.09 2.17 18.59
CA ALA A 49 15.48 2.63 18.51
C ALA A 49 16.51 1.50 18.58
N SER A 50 16.15 0.35 19.18
CA SER A 50 17.01 -0.85 19.23
C SER A 50 16.97 -1.69 17.96
N LEU A 51 16.02 -1.44 17.05
CA LEU A 51 15.84 -2.25 15.86
C LEU A 51 17.01 -2.09 14.87
N PRO A 52 17.46 -3.17 14.22
CA PRO A 52 18.47 -3.08 13.18
C PRO A 52 17.88 -2.44 11.92
N THR A 53 18.75 -1.86 11.07
CA THR A 53 18.37 -1.25 9.77
C THR A 53 17.48 -2.15 8.91
N ALA A 54 17.71 -3.46 8.93
CA ALA A 54 16.92 -4.43 8.16
C ALA A 54 15.44 -4.49 8.59
N ALA A 55 15.12 -4.22 9.86
CA ALA A 55 13.73 -4.15 10.33
C ALA A 55 12.99 -2.96 9.69
N PHE A 56 13.64 -1.80 9.58
CA PHE A 56 13.08 -0.63 8.90
C PHE A 56 12.85 -0.88 7.39
N GLY A 57 13.66 -1.74 6.76
CA GLY A 57 13.41 -2.20 5.39
C GLY A 57 12.09 -2.98 5.26
N LEU A 58 11.75 -3.82 6.24
CA LEU A 58 10.46 -4.55 6.26
C LEU A 58 9.29 -3.61 6.56
N VAL A 59 9.47 -2.64 7.46
CA VAL A 59 8.44 -1.61 7.73
C VAL A 59 8.18 -0.76 6.48
N PHE A 60 9.24 -0.35 5.77
CA PHE A 60 9.10 0.35 4.49
C PHE A 60 8.32 -0.49 3.48
N LEU A 61 8.64 -1.79 3.38
CA LEU A 61 7.91 -2.70 2.50
C LEU A 61 6.43 -2.83 2.92
N ALA A 62 6.14 -2.83 4.22
CA ALA A 62 4.77 -2.85 4.73
C ALA A 62 4.00 -1.59 4.32
N HIS A 63 4.62 -0.41 4.45
CA HIS A 63 4.03 0.87 4.12
C HIS A 63 3.81 1.01 2.60
N ALA A 64 4.86 0.81 1.81
CA ALA A 64 4.82 0.90 0.35
C ALA A 64 3.91 -0.18 -0.26
N GLY A 65 4.05 -1.43 0.20
CA GLY A 65 3.26 -2.57 -0.27
C GLY A 65 1.79 -2.48 0.11
N GLY A 66 1.48 -2.07 1.34
CA GLY A 66 0.11 -1.83 1.78
C GLY A 66 -0.55 -0.71 0.98
N THR A 67 0.15 0.41 0.77
CA THR A 67 -0.36 1.55 -0.02
C THR A 67 -0.59 1.17 -1.48
N PHE A 68 0.34 0.43 -2.08
CA PHE A 68 0.21 -0.11 -3.42
C PHE A 68 -1.01 -1.04 -3.54
N ALA A 69 -1.15 -1.99 -2.61
CA ALA A 69 -2.25 -2.94 -2.59
C ALA A 69 -3.60 -2.24 -2.41
N ALA A 70 -3.67 -1.22 -1.54
CA ALA A 70 -4.90 -0.45 -1.33
C ALA A 70 -5.41 0.15 -2.64
N SER A 71 -4.52 0.84 -3.34
CA SER A 71 -4.86 1.55 -4.58
C SER A 71 -5.08 0.62 -5.76
N LEU A 72 -4.39 -0.52 -5.80
CA LEU A 72 -4.64 -1.58 -6.79
C LEU A 72 -6.06 -2.13 -6.64
N VAL A 73 -6.44 -2.55 -5.43
CA VAL A 73 -7.76 -3.11 -5.15
C VAL A 73 -8.85 -2.06 -5.39
N ALA A 74 -8.65 -0.83 -4.92
CA ALA A 74 -9.59 0.26 -5.16
C ALA A 74 -9.80 0.54 -6.65
N ALA A 75 -8.73 0.54 -7.46
CA ALA A 75 -8.81 0.76 -8.89
C ALA A 75 -9.56 -0.36 -9.62
N VAL A 76 -9.33 -1.61 -9.24
CA VAL A 76 -10.04 -2.79 -9.81
C VAL A 76 -11.55 -2.68 -9.57
N ILE A 77 -11.97 -2.28 -8.37
CA ILE A 77 -13.38 -2.19 -7.98
C ILE A 77 -14.04 -0.95 -8.58
N ALA A 78 -13.40 0.22 -8.44
CA ALA A 78 -13.99 1.49 -8.85
C ALA A 78 -14.10 1.61 -10.38
N ARG A 79 -13.12 1.07 -11.12
CA ARG A 79 -12.93 1.12 -12.59
C ARG A 79 -12.77 2.52 -13.19
N GLN A 80 -13.51 3.50 -12.67
CA GLN A 80 -13.48 4.91 -13.03
C GLN A 80 -12.84 5.72 -11.89
N ARG A 81 -12.31 6.90 -12.23
CA ARG A 81 -11.63 7.80 -11.28
C ARG A 81 -10.50 7.12 -10.48
N PHE A 82 -9.94 6.03 -11.01
CA PHE A 82 -8.97 5.18 -10.33
C PHE A 82 -7.72 5.95 -9.88
N LEU A 83 -7.24 6.92 -10.67
CA LEU A 83 -6.13 7.79 -10.26
C LEU A 83 -6.49 8.71 -9.09
N ILE A 84 -7.72 9.22 -9.04
CA ILE A 84 -8.19 10.06 -7.92
C ILE A 84 -8.28 9.21 -6.66
N LEU A 85 -8.90 8.01 -6.74
CA LEU A 85 -8.97 7.10 -5.59
C LEU A 85 -7.57 6.67 -5.14
N GLY A 86 -6.68 6.37 -6.07
CA GLY A 86 -5.28 6.08 -5.78
C GLY A 86 -4.61 7.24 -5.04
N ALA A 87 -4.70 8.45 -5.57
CA ALA A 87 -4.16 9.63 -4.89
C ALA A 87 -4.75 9.82 -3.49
N THR A 88 -6.06 9.65 -3.31
CA THR A 88 -6.73 9.73 -1.99
C THR A 88 -6.18 8.70 -1.01
N LEU A 89 -6.04 7.44 -1.41
CA LEU A 89 -5.46 6.40 -0.56
C LEU A 89 -3.97 6.66 -0.29
N GLY A 90 -3.22 7.13 -1.28
CA GLY A 90 -1.82 7.51 -1.11
C GLY A 90 -1.64 8.61 -0.06
N VAL A 91 -2.48 9.65 -0.12
CA VAL A 91 -2.50 10.72 0.88
C VAL A 91 -2.92 10.20 2.27
N TRP A 92 -3.91 9.31 2.32
CA TRP A 92 -4.34 8.70 3.59
C TRP A 92 -3.20 7.96 4.29
N PHE A 93 -2.51 7.06 3.57
CA PHE A 93 -1.38 6.33 4.12
C PHE A 93 -0.17 7.24 4.38
N PHE A 94 0.06 8.26 3.56
CA PHE A 94 1.09 9.28 3.81
C PHE A 94 0.90 9.97 5.15
N PHE A 95 -0.33 10.35 5.52
CA PHE A 95 -0.58 10.96 6.84
C PHE A 95 -0.31 9.98 7.99
N GLY A 96 -0.56 8.69 7.79
CA GLY A 96 -0.15 7.65 8.74
C GLY A 96 1.38 7.55 8.88
N GLY A 97 2.10 7.56 7.76
CA GLY A 97 3.56 7.58 7.74
C GLY A 97 4.14 8.85 8.38
N LEU A 98 3.58 10.01 8.06
CA LEU A 98 3.96 11.29 8.65
C LEU A 98 3.75 11.30 10.16
N TYR A 99 2.62 10.76 10.64
CA TYR A 99 2.39 10.60 12.07
C TYR A 99 3.48 9.73 12.71
N ASN A 100 3.86 8.62 12.08
CA ASN A 100 4.95 7.78 12.58
C ASN A 100 6.29 8.53 12.65
N VAL A 101 6.65 9.33 11.64
CA VAL A 101 7.87 10.16 11.65
C VAL A 101 7.87 11.16 12.82
N LEU A 102 6.70 11.71 13.16
CA LEU A 102 6.59 12.68 14.25
C LEU A 102 6.66 12.05 15.66
N VAL A 103 6.38 10.75 15.78
CA VAL A 103 6.19 10.09 17.08
C VAL A 103 7.22 9.01 17.36
N LEU A 104 7.76 8.34 16.34
CA LEU A 104 8.66 7.20 16.49
C LEU A 104 10.08 7.57 16.06
N PRO A 105 11.11 7.25 16.87
CA PRO A 105 12.50 7.50 16.49
C PRO A 105 12.89 6.53 15.37
N ALA A 106 13.07 7.04 14.15
CA ALA A 106 13.54 6.23 13.02
C ALA A 106 14.80 6.86 12.39
N PRO A 107 15.59 6.07 11.64
CA PRO A 107 16.72 6.61 10.90
C PRO A 107 16.25 7.61 9.82
N PRO A 108 16.90 8.78 9.65
CA PRO A 108 16.46 9.80 8.69
C PRO A 108 16.33 9.32 7.24
N TRP A 109 17.18 8.37 6.83
CA TRP A 109 17.10 7.79 5.49
C TRP A 109 15.78 7.04 5.26
N PHE A 110 15.26 6.37 6.30
CA PHE A 110 14.02 5.61 6.25
C PHE A 110 12.83 6.56 6.18
N GLU A 111 12.81 7.58 7.05
CA GLU A 111 11.72 8.56 7.11
C GLU A 111 11.50 9.26 5.76
N ILE A 112 12.60 9.73 5.15
CA ILE A 112 12.53 10.40 3.84
C ILE A 112 12.04 9.42 2.76
N LEU A 113 12.61 8.22 2.73
CA LEU A 113 12.27 7.20 1.74
C LEU A 113 10.80 6.79 1.86
N ASP A 114 10.32 6.56 3.08
CA ASP A 114 8.96 6.14 3.38
C ASP A 114 7.93 7.20 2.95
N LEU A 115 8.13 8.46 3.36
CA LEU A 115 7.25 9.57 3.00
C LEU A 115 7.16 9.78 1.49
N VAL A 116 8.28 9.67 0.78
CA VAL A 116 8.31 9.80 -0.67
C VAL A 116 7.60 8.63 -1.37
N ALA A 117 7.64 7.42 -0.80
CA ALA A 117 7.14 6.22 -1.46
C ALA A 117 5.61 6.13 -1.54
N TYR A 118 4.86 6.73 -0.61
CA TYR A 118 3.40 6.61 -0.57
C TYR A 118 2.71 7.00 -1.88
N LEU A 119 3.02 8.19 -2.43
CA LEU A 119 2.36 8.66 -3.65
C LEU A 119 2.75 7.86 -4.90
N PRO A 120 4.05 7.63 -5.22
CA PRO A 120 4.46 6.80 -6.34
C PRO A 120 3.90 5.38 -6.27
N CYS A 121 3.99 4.71 -5.11
CA CYS A 121 3.48 3.35 -4.93
C CYS A 121 1.96 3.31 -5.08
N SER A 122 1.25 4.27 -4.51
CA SER A 122 -0.20 4.36 -4.65
C SER A 122 -0.62 4.54 -6.11
N LEU A 123 0.01 5.46 -6.84
CA LEU A 123 -0.30 5.73 -8.24
C LEU A 123 0.07 4.54 -9.14
N ALA A 124 1.17 3.85 -8.85
CA ALA A 124 1.55 2.61 -9.54
C ALA A 124 0.50 1.51 -9.32
N GLY A 125 0.06 1.32 -8.07
CA GLY A 125 -1.01 0.36 -7.73
C GLY A 125 -2.30 0.66 -8.48
N ALA A 126 -2.75 1.92 -8.47
CA ALA A 126 -3.96 2.34 -9.18
C ALA A 126 -3.86 2.12 -10.70
N LYS A 127 -2.72 2.45 -11.31
CA LYS A 127 -2.49 2.22 -12.75
C LYS A 127 -2.52 0.75 -13.10
N LEU A 128 -1.86 -0.11 -12.30
CA LEU A 128 -1.83 -1.54 -12.54
C LEU A 128 -3.23 -2.17 -12.37
N GLY A 129 -3.94 -1.80 -11.31
CA GLY A 129 -5.31 -2.28 -11.08
C GLY A 129 -6.26 -1.91 -12.21
N HIS A 130 -6.15 -0.70 -12.75
CA HIS A 130 -6.93 -0.28 -13.92
C HIS A 130 -6.56 -1.08 -15.19
N ALA A 131 -5.26 -1.22 -15.47
CA ALA A 131 -4.79 -1.97 -16.65
C ALA A 131 -5.24 -3.44 -16.62
N PHE A 132 -5.28 -4.06 -15.44
CA PHE A 132 -5.77 -5.42 -15.24
C PHE A 132 -7.24 -5.56 -15.66
N VAL A 133 -8.10 -4.62 -15.28
CA VAL A 133 -9.52 -4.63 -15.68
C VAL A 133 -9.67 -4.43 -17.19
N GLY A 134 -8.89 -3.50 -17.79
CA GLY A 134 -8.95 -3.23 -19.22
C GLY A 134 -8.69 -4.46 -20.09
N LYS A 135 -7.73 -5.31 -19.69
CA LYS A 135 -7.43 -6.59 -20.36
C LYS A 135 -8.60 -7.58 -20.29
N ILE A 136 -9.29 -7.66 -19.16
CA ILE A 136 -10.42 -8.60 -18.97
C ILE A 136 -11.63 -8.17 -19.80
N THR A 137 -11.84 -6.87 -19.99
CA THR A 137 -13.03 -6.33 -20.67
C THR A 137 -12.85 -6.11 -22.17
N SER A 138 -11.67 -6.38 -22.73
CA SER A 138 -11.42 -6.22 -24.17
C SER A 138 -12.13 -7.33 -24.97
N PRO A 139 -12.95 -7.01 -25.99
CA PRO A 139 -13.56 -8.03 -26.84
C PRO A 139 -12.48 -8.82 -27.59
N PRO A 140 -12.69 -10.11 -27.89
CA PRO A 140 -11.73 -10.92 -28.64
C PRO A 140 -11.41 -10.22 -29.97
N SER A 141 -10.12 -10.12 -30.30
CA SER A 141 -9.68 -9.56 -31.58
C SER A 141 -10.40 -10.32 -32.69
N ARG A 142 -11.21 -9.61 -33.48
CA ARG A 142 -11.78 -10.19 -34.70
C ARG A 142 -10.60 -10.61 -35.57
N THR A 143 -10.28 -11.90 -35.57
CA THR A 143 -9.43 -12.49 -36.59
C THR A 143 -10.14 -12.20 -37.90
N GLU A 144 -9.53 -11.36 -38.72
CA GLU A 144 -10.00 -11.07 -40.06
C GLU A 144 -10.28 -12.40 -40.76
N SER A 145 -11.54 -12.69 -41.05
CA SER A 145 -11.85 -13.76 -41.98
C SER A 145 -11.27 -13.34 -43.33
N PRO A 146 -10.41 -14.15 -43.97
CA PRO A 146 -10.06 -13.87 -45.35
C PRO A 146 -11.35 -13.96 -46.15
N VAL A 147 -11.90 -12.81 -46.54
CA VAL A 147 -12.96 -12.75 -47.53
C VAL A 147 -12.32 -13.32 -48.78
N SER A 148 -12.62 -14.58 -49.08
CA SER A 148 -12.13 -15.23 -50.27
C SER A 148 -12.73 -14.50 -51.46
N GLU A 149 -11.85 -14.03 -52.33
CA GLU A 149 -12.18 -13.59 -53.68
C GLU A 149 -13.01 -14.67 -54.38
N ALA A 150 -14.19 -14.30 -54.87
CA ALA A 150 -14.94 -15.00 -55.91
C ALA A 150 -15.87 -14.00 -56.62
#